data_AF-A0A1H3KWG6-F1
#
_entry.id   AF-A0A1H3KWG6-F1
#
_cell.length_a   1.000
_cell.length_b   1.000
_cell.length_c   1.000
_cell.angle_alpha   90.00
_cell.angle_beta   90.00
_cell.angle_gamma   90.00
#
_symmetry.space_group_name_H-M   'P 1'
#
loop_
_entity.id
_entity.type
_entity.pdbx_description
1 polymer ?
#
loop_
_entity_poly.entity_id
_entity_poly.type
_entity_poly.pdbx_seq_one_letter_code
_entity_poly.pdbx_strand_id
1 'polypeptide(L)'
;MTTTPSTRIDTRDMLVVHDAIRREYGLAPAEVRGVAPADTARAGVLAAHIDLLNGLLHHHHAGEDRLLWPVLQPRVPAEIAPTVERMERQHEGIADAQQEVEATLVRWRATAEEQHILPLAA
;
A
#
# COMPACT_ATOMS: atom_id res chain seq x y z
N MET A 1 13.20 27.92 -24.23
CA MET A 1 12.59 28.06 -22.90
C MET A 1 13.63 27.65 -21.89
N THR A 2 14.11 28.59 -21.06
CA THR A 2 15.14 28.33 -20.06
C THR A 2 14.43 28.07 -18.73
N THR A 3 14.37 26.83 -18.29
CA THR A 3 13.79 26.48 -17.00
C THR A 3 14.79 26.87 -15.90
N THR A 4 14.43 27.84 -15.07
CA THR A 4 15.21 28.16 -13.86
C THR A 4 15.26 26.91 -12.97
N PRO A 5 16.43 26.50 -12.46
CA PRO A 5 16.51 25.36 -11.56
C PRO A 5 15.66 25.62 -10.32
N SER A 6 14.75 24.70 -10.00
CA SER A 6 14.01 24.73 -8.74
C SER A 6 14.99 24.54 -7.59
N THR A 7 14.92 25.40 -6.57
CA THR A 7 15.64 25.22 -5.30
C THR A 7 15.02 24.16 -4.41
N ARG A 8 13.88 23.57 -4.78
CA ARG A 8 13.29 22.43 -4.06
C ARG A 8 13.86 21.11 -4.55
N ILE A 9 14.11 20.22 -3.60
CA ILE A 9 14.40 18.81 -3.84
C ILE A 9 13.26 18.20 -4.65
N ASP A 10 13.61 17.42 -5.66
CA ASP A 10 12.64 16.67 -6.46
C ASP A 10 12.14 15.46 -5.66
N THR A 11 10.83 15.44 -5.38
CA THR A 11 10.16 14.37 -4.64
C THR A 11 9.04 13.72 -5.45
N ARG A 12 9.04 13.90 -6.78
CA ARG A 12 7.95 13.40 -7.66
C ARG A 12 7.77 11.90 -7.59
N ASP A 13 8.86 11.14 -7.37
CA ASP A 13 8.80 9.68 -7.23
C ASP A 13 7.88 9.26 -6.08
N MET A 14 7.87 10.01 -4.97
CA MET A 14 6.98 9.76 -3.83
C MET A 14 5.51 9.93 -4.22
N LEU A 15 5.19 10.92 -5.05
CA LEU A 15 3.83 11.13 -5.53
C LEU A 15 3.39 10.01 -6.46
N VAL A 16 4.26 9.60 -7.39
CA VAL A 16 3.95 8.55 -8.37
C VAL A 16 3.67 7.22 -7.67
N VAL A 17 4.52 6.80 -6.73
CA VAL A 17 4.32 5.52 -6.02
C VAL A 17 3.07 5.56 -5.14
N HIS A 18 2.82 6.69 -4.46
CA HIS A 18 1.62 6.90 -3.64
C HIS A 18 0.32 6.90 -4.45
N ASP A 19 0.33 7.51 -5.63
CA ASP A 19 -0.84 7.53 -6.52
C ASP A 19 -1.12 6.14 -7.11
N ALA A 20 -0.08 5.41 -7.51
CA ALA A 20 -0.21 4.04 -8.01
C ALA A 20 -0.82 3.12 -6.95
N ILE A 21 -0.30 3.16 -5.72
CA ILE A 21 -0.79 2.34 -4.61
C ILE A 21 -2.25 2.67 -4.29
N ARG A 22 -2.60 3.96 -4.14
CA ARG A 22 -3.98 4.37 -3.84
C ARG A 22 -4.96 3.94 -4.93
N ARG A 23 -4.58 4.09 -6.20
CA ARG A 23 -5.40 3.65 -7.33
C ARG A 23 -5.64 2.15 -7.28
N GLU A 24 -4.60 1.35 -7.10
CA GLU A 24 -4.70 -0.11 -7.14
C GLU A 24 -5.53 -0.67 -5.97
N TYR A 25 -5.30 -0.19 -4.73
CA TYR A 25 -6.17 -0.55 -3.60
C TYR A 25 -7.61 -0.06 -3.78
N GLY A 26 -7.82 1.08 -4.44
CA GLY A 26 -9.17 1.56 -4.77
C GLY A 26 -9.92 0.70 -5.79
N LEU A 27 -9.20 -0.01 -6.67
CA LEU A 27 -9.79 -0.88 -7.69
C LEU A 27 -10.04 -2.31 -7.17
N ALA A 28 -9.21 -2.80 -6.26
CA ALA A 28 -9.21 -4.20 -5.81
C ALA A 28 -10.58 -4.71 -5.29
N PRO A 29 -11.37 -3.98 -4.48
CA PRO A 29 -12.62 -4.50 -3.94
C PRO A 29 -13.69 -4.79 -5.00
N ALA A 30 -13.73 -4.02 -6.09
CA ALA A 30 -14.65 -4.26 -7.20
C ALA A 30 -14.24 -5.51 -7.99
N GLU A 31 -12.95 -5.68 -8.23
CA GLU A 31 -12.40 -6.85 -8.93
C GLU A 31 -12.61 -8.15 -8.14
N VAL A 32 -12.38 -8.12 -6.82
CA VAL A 32 -12.61 -9.27 -5.93
C VAL A 32 -14.09 -9.69 -5.92
N ARG A 33 -15.02 -8.72 -5.81
CA ARG A 33 -16.46 -9.00 -5.87
C ARG A 33 -16.94 -9.47 -7.25
N GLY A 34 -16.21 -9.13 -8.30
CA GLY A 34 -16.51 -9.56 -9.67
C GLY A 34 -16.14 -11.01 -9.97
N VAL A 35 -15.44 -11.70 -9.07
CA VAL A 35 -15.06 -13.11 -9.26
C VAL A 35 -16.28 -14.01 -9.11
N ALA A 36 -16.53 -14.85 -10.12
CA ALA A 36 -17.60 -15.83 -10.05
C ALA A 36 -17.35 -16.86 -8.92
N PRO A 37 -18.38 -17.33 -8.22
CA PRO A 37 -18.21 -18.36 -7.19
C PRO A 37 -17.47 -19.58 -7.74
N ALA A 38 -16.49 -20.08 -6.98
CA ALA A 38 -15.62 -21.20 -7.33
C ALA A 38 -14.64 -20.97 -8.51
N ASP A 39 -14.55 -19.76 -9.08
CA ASP A 39 -13.52 -19.41 -10.07
C ASP A 39 -12.16 -19.16 -9.38
N THR A 40 -11.54 -20.26 -8.97
CA THR A 40 -10.23 -20.28 -8.30
C THR A 40 -9.10 -19.82 -9.21
N ALA A 41 -9.26 -19.92 -10.53
CA ALA A 41 -8.28 -19.43 -11.50
C ALA A 41 -8.23 -17.90 -11.48
N ARG A 42 -9.38 -17.22 -11.59
CA ARG A 42 -9.45 -15.76 -11.49
C ARG A 42 -9.06 -15.28 -10.09
N ALA A 43 -9.52 -15.96 -9.03
CA ALA A 43 -9.15 -15.63 -7.66
C ALA A 43 -7.62 -15.72 -7.45
N GLY A 44 -6.96 -16.73 -8.03
CA GLY A 44 -5.50 -16.87 -7.96
C GLY A 44 -4.74 -15.70 -8.60
N VAL A 45 -5.21 -15.22 -9.77
CA VAL A 45 -4.61 -14.05 -10.45
C VAL A 45 -4.76 -12.79 -9.61
N LEU A 46 -5.96 -12.54 -9.08
CA LEU A 46 -6.20 -11.35 -8.24
C LEU A 46 -5.46 -11.43 -6.92
N ALA A 47 -5.40 -12.59 -6.27
CA ALA A 47 -4.64 -12.78 -5.05
C ALA A 47 -3.15 -12.49 -5.26
N ALA A 48 -2.55 -13.01 -6.34
CA ALA A 48 -1.16 -12.72 -6.67
C ALA A 48 -0.90 -11.22 -6.93
N HIS A 49 -1.85 -10.51 -7.55
CA HIS A 49 -1.76 -9.07 -7.74
C HIS A 49 -1.84 -8.31 -6.42
N ILE A 50 -2.76 -8.68 -5.52
CA ILE A 50 -2.87 -8.03 -4.22
C ILE A 50 -1.65 -8.34 -3.34
N ASP A 51 -1.09 -9.55 -3.39
CA ASP A 51 0.17 -9.89 -2.73
C ASP A 51 1.33 -8.99 -3.22
N LEU A 52 1.40 -8.73 -4.53
CA LEU A 52 2.38 -7.80 -5.11
C LEU A 52 2.19 -6.37 -4.58
N LEU A 53 0.94 -5.88 -4.52
CA LEU A 53 0.63 -4.55 -3.98
C LEU A 53 0.98 -4.44 -2.50
N ASN A 54 0.65 -5.47 -1.71
CA ASN A 54 1.00 -5.54 -0.29
C ASN A 54 2.51 -5.47 -0.09
N GLY A 55 3.26 -6.27 -0.87
CA GLY A 55 4.71 -6.23 -0.88
C GLY A 55 5.25 -4.85 -1.24
N LEU A 56 4.77 -4.23 -2.31
CA LEU A 56 5.21 -2.89 -2.73
C LEU A 56 4.99 -1.86 -1.63
N LEU A 57 3.78 -1.79 -1.07
CA LEU A 57 3.42 -0.84 -0.02
C LEU A 57 4.21 -1.06 1.27
N HIS A 58 4.38 -2.33 1.68
CA HIS A 58 5.18 -2.66 2.86
C HIS A 58 6.62 -2.19 2.73
N HIS A 59 7.27 -2.52 1.60
CA HIS A 59 8.67 -2.14 1.38
C HIS A 59 8.84 -0.63 1.23
N HIS A 60 7.87 0.05 0.63
CA HIS A 60 7.84 1.51 0.50
C HIS A 60 7.79 2.18 1.88
N HIS A 61 6.81 1.86 2.73
CA HIS A 61 6.70 2.41 4.08
C HIS A 61 7.89 2.04 4.97
N ALA A 62 8.31 0.77 4.96
CA ALA A 62 9.48 0.35 5.72
C ALA A 62 10.77 1.05 5.26
N GLY A 63 10.86 1.42 3.98
CA GLY A 63 11.95 2.22 3.43
C GLY A 63 11.94 3.64 3.98
N GLU A 64 10.78 4.30 4.01
CA GLU A 64 10.63 5.63 4.61
C GLU A 64 11.05 5.60 6.10
N ASP A 65 10.55 4.61 6.85
CA ASP A 65 10.82 4.48 8.29
C ASP A 65 12.30 4.22 8.61
N ARG A 66 12.95 3.35 7.82
CA ARG A 66 14.34 2.96 8.08
C ARG A 66 15.36 3.91 7.49
N LEU A 67 15.04 4.60 6.40
CA LEU A 67 16.03 5.31 5.58
C LEU A 67 15.75 6.80 5.45
N LEU A 68 14.49 7.25 5.47
CA LEU A 68 14.13 8.65 5.24
C LEU A 68 14.03 9.44 6.54
N TRP A 69 13.19 9.00 7.49
CA TRP A 69 12.98 9.74 8.74
C TRP A 69 14.24 9.93 9.57
N PRO A 70 15.13 8.92 9.74
CA PRO A 70 16.37 9.08 10.51
C PRO A 70 17.31 10.14 9.93
N VAL A 71 17.22 10.40 8.62
CA VAL A 71 18.01 11.41 7.93
C VAL A 71 17.40 12.82 8.06
N LEU A 72 16.06 12.92 8.05
CA LEU A 72 15.36 14.20 8.11
C LEU A 72 15.22 14.75 9.54
N GLN A 73 14.97 13.89 10.53
CA GLN A 73 14.76 14.30 11.93
C GLN A 73 15.89 15.19 12.48
N PRO A 74 17.19 14.88 12.31
CA PRO A 74 18.26 15.73 12.83
C PRO A 74 18.41 17.07 12.10
N ARG A 75 17.86 17.20 10.87
CA ARG A 75 18.02 18.38 10.02
C ARG A 75 16.95 19.44 10.26
N VAL A 76 15.73 19.01 10.56
CA VAL A 76 14.54 19.85 10.73
C VAL A 76 13.64 19.33 11.85
N PRO A 77 14.17 19.19 13.09
CA PRO A 77 13.53 18.39 14.15
C PRO A 77 12.15 18.90 14.56
N ALA A 78 11.97 20.21 14.69
CA ALA A 78 10.69 20.79 15.14
C ALA A 78 9.62 20.69 14.05
N GLU A 79 10.01 20.89 12.78
CA GLU A 79 9.12 20.90 11.64
C GLU A 79 8.67 19.50 11.23
N ILE A 80 9.55 18.51 11.32
CA ILE A 80 9.29 17.16 10.80
C ILE A 80 8.68 16.22 11.83
N ALA A 81 8.94 16.42 13.13
CA ALA A 81 8.46 15.56 14.21
C ALA A 81 6.96 15.22 14.14
N PRO A 82 6.03 16.19 14.05
CA PRO A 82 4.59 15.87 14.00
C PRO A 82 4.19 15.10 12.72
N THR A 83 4.95 15.26 11.64
CA THR A 83 4.70 14.53 10.39
C THR A 83 5.17 13.09 10.52
N VAL A 84 6.38 12.86 11.02
CA VAL A 84 6.93 11.50 11.20
C VAL A 84 6.06 10.70 12.16
N GLU A 85 5.72 11.27 13.32
CA GLU A 85 4.89 10.60 14.33
C GLU A 85 3.52 10.18 13.76
N ARG A 86 2.95 11.00 12.88
CA ARG A 86 1.71 10.66 12.18
C ARG A 86 1.92 9.58 11.13
N MET A 87 2.98 9.66 10.32
CA MET A 87 3.27 8.68 9.27
C MET A 87 3.55 7.31 9.88
N GLU A 88 4.39 7.22 10.92
CA GLU A 88 4.71 5.96 11.60
C GLU A 88 3.44 5.27 12.13
N ARG A 89 2.56 6.00 12.83
CA ARG A 89 1.27 5.45 13.26
C ARG A 89 0.38 4.97 12.10
N GLN A 90 0.40 5.68 10.99
CA GLN A 90 -0.36 5.28 9.80
C GLN A 90 0.27 4.05 9.13
N HIS A 91 1.60 3.97 9.07
CA HIS A 91 2.32 2.82 8.54
C HIS A 91 2.03 1.57 9.36
N GLU A 92 2.04 1.67 10.69
CA GLU A 92 1.67 0.57 11.61
C GLU A 92 0.24 0.08 11.35
N GLY A 93 -0.76 0.99 11.35
CA GLY A 93 -2.14 0.60 11.11
C GLY A 93 -2.38 0.01 9.71
N ILE A 94 -1.65 0.48 8.70
CA ILE A 94 -1.70 -0.09 7.34
C ILE A 94 -1.06 -1.48 7.33
N ALA A 95 0.07 -1.67 8.01
CA ALA A 95 0.74 -2.97 8.09
C ALA A 95 -0.16 -4.01 8.77
N ASP A 96 -0.89 -3.64 9.82
CA ASP A 96 -1.87 -4.52 10.48
C ASP A 96 -3.00 -4.91 9.50
N ALA A 97 -3.56 -3.95 8.78
CA ALA A 97 -4.58 -4.22 7.76
C ALA A 97 -4.05 -5.12 6.63
N GLN A 98 -2.79 -4.97 6.22
CA GLN A 98 -2.17 -5.82 5.22
C GLN A 98 -2.07 -7.28 5.69
N GLN A 99 -1.77 -7.53 6.97
CA GLN A 99 -1.75 -8.88 7.54
C GLN A 99 -3.14 -9.53 7.51
N GLU A 100 -4.20 -8.77 7.80
CA GLU A 100 -5.58 -9.25 7.72
C GLU A 100 -5.97 -9.62 6.27
N VAL A 101 -5.57 -8.79 5.31
CA VAL A 101 -5.76 -9.01 3.87
C VAL A 101 -5.04 -10.28 3.43
N GLU A 102 -3.76 -10.46 3.77
CA GLU A 102 -2.96 -11.64 3.42
C GLU A 102 -3.60 -12.92 3.97
N ALA A 103 -3.99 -12.93 5.25
CA ALA A 103 -4.63 -14.08 5.87
C ALA A 103 -5.95 -14.45 5.18
N THR A 104 -6.67 -13.46 4.67
CA THR A 104 -7.93 -13.62 3.96
C THR A 104 -7.72 -14.15 2.54
N LEU A 105 -6.74 -13.60 1.80
CA LEU A 105 -6.39 -14.05 0.45
C LEU A 105 -6.00 -15.52 0.41
N VAL A 106 -5.29 -16.02 1.42
CA VAL A 106 -4.89 -17.44 1.51
C VAL A 106 -6.12 -18.36 1.45
N ARG A 107 -7.20 -18.02 2.16
CA ARG A 107 -8.44 -18.82 2.15
C ARG A 107 -9.23 -18.58 0.87
N TRP A 108 -9.38 -17.32 0.47
CA TRP A 108 -10.20 -16.97 -0.68
C TRP A 108 -9.65 -17.55 -1.99
N ARG A 109 -8.33 -17.50 -2.23
CA ARG A 109 -7.75 -18.02 -3.46
C ARG A 109 -7.96 -19.52 -3.66
N ALA A 110 -8.19 -20.27 -2.57
CA ALA A 110 -8.41 -21.72 -2.61
C ALA A 110 -9.86 -22.09 -2.96
N THR A 111 -10.84 -21.23 -2.66
CA THR A 111 -12.26 -21.57 -2.81
C THR A 111 -13.04 -20.60 -3.72
N ALA A 112 -12.58 -19.36 -3.87
CA ALA A 112 -13.29 -18.26 -4.51
C ALA A 112 -14.72 -18.07 -3.96
N GLU A 113 -14.92 -18.35 -2.68
CA GLU A 113 -16.23 -18.23 -2.03
C GLU A 113 -16.41 -16.86 -1.37
N GLU A 114 -17.63 -16.33 -1.45
CA GLU A 114 -18.00 -15.01 -0.93
C GLU A 114 -17.84 -14.92 0.60
N GLN A 115 -18.06 -16.00 1.35
CA GLN A 115 -17.82 -16.02 2.80
C GLN A 115 -16.36 -15.73 3.19
N HIS A 116 -15.42 -15.82 2.26
CA HIS A 116 -13.99 -15.62 2.51
C HIS A 116 -13.48 -14.24 2.06
N ILE A 117 -14.33 -13.30 1.60
CA ILE A 117 -13.89 -11.97 1.12
C ILE A 117 -14.23 -10.77 2.03
N LEU A 118 -14.80 -10.98 3.23
CA LEU A 118 -15.30 -9.86 4.06
C LEU A 118 -14.26 -8.74 4.33
N PRO A 119 -12.98 -9.03 4.60
CA PRO A 119 -11.92 -8.00 4.69
C PRO A 119 -11.44 -7.42 3.35
N LEU A 120 -11.66 -8.12 2.23
CA LEU A 120 -11.20 -7.73 0.89
C LEU A 120 -12.23 -6.87 0.12
N ALA A 121 -13.48 -6.88 0.58
CA ALA A 121 -14.62 -6.29 -0.12
C ALA A 121 -15.14 -4.98 0.52
N ALA A 122 -14.57 -4.58 1.67
CA ALA A 122 -14.84 -3.32 2.36
C ALA A 122 -14.07 -2.15 1.71
#